data_AF-A0A453T5C2-F1
#
_entry.id   AF-A0A453T5C2-F1
#
_cell.length_a   1.000
_cell.length_b   1.000
_cell.length_c   1.000
_cell.angle_alpha   90.00
_cell.angle_beta   90.00
_cell.angle_gamma   90.00
#
_symmetry.space_group_name_H-M   'P 1'
#
loop_
_entity.id
_entity.type
_entity.pdbx_description
1 polymer ?
#
loop_
_entity_poly.entity_id
_entity_poly.type
_entity_poly.pdbx_seq_one_letter_code
_entity_poly.pdbx_strand_id
1 'polypeptide(L)' 'KNISSSIIALVTEKGAHHLDFRSATKDDPDWVVEQRRQEVEIIHGWIDQYNKDIAQM' A
#
# COMPACT_ATOMS: atom_id res chain seq x y z
N LYS A 1 11.61 7.86 -2.83
CA LYS A 1 12.67 7.31 -1.93
C LYS A 1 12.05 7.09 -0.56
N ASN A 2 12.20 5.90 0.02
CA ASN A 2 11.68 5.59 1.36
C ASN A 2 12.52 6.26 2.45
N ILE A 3 11.89 6.52 3.60
CA ILE A 3 12.57 7.09 4.77
C ILE A 3 13.22 5.97 5.59
N SER A 4 12.59 4.80 5.67
CA SER A 4 13.15 3.59 6.31
C SER A 4 12.61 2.32 5.63
N SER A 5 12.90 1.15 6.21
CA SER A 5 12.30 -0.13 5.80
C SER A 5 10.80 -0.25 6.13
N SER A 6 10.26 0.62 7.00
CA SER A 6 8.85 0.61 7.42
C SER A 6 8.10 1.92 7.13
N ILE A 7 8.82 3.01 6.83
CA ILE A 7 8.24 4.29 6.38
C ILE A 7 8.48 4.40 4.88
N ILE A 8 7.52 3.87 4.12
CA ILE A 8 7.59 3.67 2.67
C ILE A 8 6.90 4.82 1.93
N ALA A 9 7.50 5.26 0.82
CA ALA A 9 6.90 6.21 -0.10
C ALA A 9 6.55 5.50 -1.42
N LEU A 10 5.26 5.35 -1.70
CA LEU A 10 4.75 4.90 -2.99
C LEU A 10 4.54 6.15 -3.86
N VAL A 11 5.32 6.27 -4.94
CA VAL A 11 5.33 7.45 -5.80
C VAL A 11 4.80 7.07 -7.17
N THR A 12 3.87 7.86 -7.69
CA THR A 12 3.34 7.69 -9.04
C THR A 12 3.51 8.96 -9.84
N GLU A 13 4.01 8.85 -11.07
CA GLU A 13 4.29 10.01 -11.94
C GLU A 13 3.02 10.69 -12.48
N LYS A 14 1.92 9.93 -12.61
CA LYS A 14 0.69 10.37 -13.28
C LYS A 14 -0.49 10.56 -12.30
N GLY A 15 -0.19 10.70 -11.02
CA GLY A 15 -1.19 10.77 -9.95
C GLY A 15 -2.01 12.06 -9.95
N ALA A 16 -3.32 11.93 -9.78
CA ALA A 16 -4.16 13.01 -9.24
C ALA A 16 -4.14 12.97 -7.70
N HIS A 17 -4.78 13.93 -7.03
CA HIS A 17 -4.84 13.96 -5.57
C HIS A 17 -5.47 12.67 -5.02
N HIS A 18 -4.65 11.82 -4.38
CA HIS A 18 -5.00 10.56 -3.67
C HIS A 18 -5.96 9.62 -4.43
N LEU A 19 -5.69 9.36 -5.71
CA LEU A 19 -6.53 8.51 -6.57
C LEU A 19 -6.66 7.06 -6.05
N ASP A 20 -5.60 6.58 -5.42
CA ASP A 20 -5.50 5.30 -4.70
C ASP A 20 -6.63 5.12 -3.66
N PHE A 21 -7.10 6.19 -3.01
CA PHE A 21 -8.18 6.12 -2.02
C PHE A 21 -9.60 6.04 -2.60
N ARG A 22 -9.77 6.27 -3.92
CA ARG A 22 -11.09 6.17 -4.55
C ARG A 22 -11.49 4.71 -4.76
N SER A 23 -12.80 4.45 -4.80
CA SER A 23 -13.34 3.13 -5.16
C SER A 23 -12.81 2.68 -6.51
N ALA A 24 -12.53 1.38 -6.63
CA ALA A 24 -12.04 0.79 -7.87
C ALA A 24 -13.05 0.95 -9.01
N THR A 25 -12.54 1.27 -10.20
CA THR A 25 -13.31 1.34 -11.44
C THR A 25 -12.65 0.49 -12.51
N LYS A 26 -13.43 0.10 -13.51
CA LYS A 26 -12.95 -0.64 -14.69
C LYS A 26 -12.06 0.20 -15.61
N ASP A 27 -12.06 1.52 -15.42
CA ASP A 27 -11.23 2.48 -16.16
C ASP A 27 -9.97 2.87 -15.38
N ASP A 28 -9.72 2.23 -14.22
CA ASP A 28 -8.54 2.53 -13.43
C ASP A 28 -7.27 2.15 -14.21
N PRO A 29 -6.28 3.04 -14.28
CA PRO A 29 -5.00 2.72 -14.89
C PRO A 29 -4.31 1.57 -14.18
N ASP A 30 -3.57 0.74 -14.93
CA ASP A 30 -2.79 -0.38 -14.37
C ASP A 30 -1.87 0.06 -13.23
N TRP A 31 -1.30 1.27 -13.30
CA TRP A 31 -0.43 1.79 -12.26
C TRP A 31 -1.16 2.09 -10.94
N VAL A 32 -2.45 2.47 -10.98
CA VAL A 32 -3.28 2.65 -9.76
C VAL A 32 -3.58 1.30 -9.15
N VAL A 33 -3.93 0.33 -10.00
CA VAL A 33 -4.22 -1.06 -9.56
C VAL A 33 -2.99 -1.64 -8.87
N GLU A 34 -1.81 -1.47 -9.45
CA GLU A 34 -0.55 -1.94 -8.89
C GLU A 34 -0.16 -1.18 -7.61
N GLN A 35 -0.38 0.13 -7.54
CA GLN A 35 -0.15 0.90 -6.31
C GLN A 35 -1.02 0.36 -5.15
N ARG A 36 -2.32 0.19 -5.37
CA ARG A 36 -3.24 -0.36 -4.35
C ARG A 36 -2.87 -1.78 -3.94
N ARG A 37 -2.39 -2.60 -4.88
CA ARG A 37 -1.88 -3.95 -4.59
C ARG A 37 -0.69 -3.90 -3.62
N GLN A 38 0.27 -3.00 -3.84
CA GLN A 38 1.41 -2.81 -2.95
C GLN A 38 0.99 -2.28 -1.57
N GLU A 39 0.02 -1.36 -1.51
CA GLU A 39 -0.55 -0.87 -0.24
C GLU A 39 -1.16 -2.01 0.58
N VAL A 40 -1.96 -2.88 -0.06
CA VAL A 40 -2.56 -4.05 0.59
C VAL A 40 -1.48 -5.02 1.10
N GLU A 41 -0.43 -5.29 0.32
CA GLU A 41 0.67 -6.16 0.77
C GLU A 41 1.39 -5.60 2.00
N ILE A 42 1.64 -4.29 2.03
CA ILE A 42 2.28 -3.62 3.17
C ILE A 42 1.39 -3.70 4.41
N ILE A 43 0.10 -3.38 4.27
CA ILE A 43 -0.86 -3.40 5.38
C ILE A 43 -1.06 -4.82 5.92
N HIS A 44 -1.16 -5.82 5.03
CA HIS A 44 -1.19 -7.22 5.44
C HIS A 44 0.07 -7.61 6.22
N GLY A 45 1.26 -7.17 5.76
CA GLY A 45 2.50 -7.37 6.50
C GLY A 45 2.47 -6.79 7.91
N TRP A 46 1.84 -5.62 8.13
CA TRP A 46 1.67 -5.04 9.46
C TRP A 46 0.78 -5.91 10.36
N ILE A 47 -0.33 -6.41 9.83
CA ILE A 47 -1.27 -7.27 10.56
C ILE A 47 -0.60 -8.61 10.92
N ASP A 48 0.12 -9.21 9.98
CA ASP A 48 0.85 -10.46 10.20
C ASP A 48 1.94 -10.29 11.26
N GLN A 49 2.68 -9.17 11.22
CA GLN A 49 3.70 -8.89 12.23
C GLN A 49 3.07 -8.73 13.61
N TYR A 50 1.98 -7.96 13.71
CA TYR A 50 1.24 -7.79 14.96
C TYR A 50 0.78 -9.13 15.55
N ASN A 51 0.18 -10.00 14.74
CA ASN A 51 -0.28 -11.31 15.20
C ASN A 51 0.87 -12.21 15.68
N LYS A 52 2.03 -12.15 15.01
CA LYS A 52 3.24 -12.89 15.43
C LYS A 52 3.78 -12.37 16.76
N ASP A 53 3.83 -11.05 16.93
CA ASP A 53 4.32 -10.42 18.16
C ASP A 53 3.42 -10.80 19.34
N ILE A 54 2.10 -10.75 19.17
CA ILE A 54 1.13 -11.17 20.19
C ILE A 54 1.24 -12.66 20.52
N ALA A 55 1.48 -13.53 19.52
CA ALA A 55 1.64 -14.97 19.77
C ALA A 55 2.94 -15.34 20.50
N GLN A 56 3.93 -14.44 20.52
CA GLN A 56 5.21 -14.61 21.20
C GLN A 56 5.23 -13.99 22.62
N MET A 57 4.18 -13.26 23.00
CA MET A 57 3.96 -12.75 24.36
C MET A 57 3.40 -13.84 25.28
#